data_AF-A0A4C1ZCI8-F1
#
_entry.id   AF-A0A4C1ZCI8-F1
#
_cell.length_a   1.000
_cell.length_b   1.000
_cell.length_c   1.000
_cell.angle_alpha   90.00
_cell.angle_beta   90.00
_cell.angle_gamma   90.00
#
_symmetry.space_group_name_H-M   'P 1'
#
loop_
_entity.id
_entity.type
_entity.pdbx_description
1 polymer ?
#
loop_
_entity_poly.entity_id
_entity_poly.type
_entity_poly.pdbx_seq_one_letter_code
_entity_poly.pdbx_strand_id
1 'polypeptide(L)'
;MCSISLKSRGTNRPTPIVSTSDAERSGRPKEVITPEIVDKIHEMILNDRRMKVRELTHAVGISTEWVHHILHKYLGMRKLSARWVPRLLTLDRKRNRVTTSKECLAMFSRNPDKFLRRFVTMDETWIHHNTPETKEQSKQWVSRGERVPKKAKQSLSANKVMATVFWDARGVIHIDYLEKGKTITGEYYSKLLDRFDVDLKQKRPHLAKKKVLFHQDNARVHTRLVTTAKIDELRYELLPHPAYSPDLVPCDYYLFPNLKK
;
A
#
# COMPACT_ATOMS: atom_id res chain seq x y z
N MET A 1 -103.97 -0.66 1.14
CA MET A 1 -103.08 -1.24 0.10
C MET A 1 -102.84 -0.20 -0.98
N CYS A 2 -101.63 0.34 -1.07
CA CYS A 2 -100.93 0.62 -2.33
C CYS A 2 -99.59 1.25 -1.97
N SER A 3 -98.54 0.44 -2.07
CA SER A 3 -97.16 0.83 -1.81
C SER A 3 -96.62 1.57 -3.04
N ILE A 4 -96.29 2.86 -2.91
CA ILE A 4 -95.59 3.62 -3.96
C ILE A 4 -94.20 3.96 -3.42
N SER A 5 -93.22 3.21 -3.89
CA SER A 5 -91.79 3.42 -3.63
C SER A 5 -91.27 4.47 -4.62
N LEU A 6 -91.04 5.70 -4.14
CA LEU A 6 -90.33 6.74 -4.87
C LEU A 6 -88.86 6.74 -4.40
N LYS A 7 -87.99 6.01 -5.11
CA LYS A 7 -86.53 6.14 -4.99
C LYS A 7 -86.10 7.45 -5.64
N SER A 8 -85.66 8.42 -4.84
CA SER A 8 -84.97 9.61 -5.33
C SER A 8 -83.61 9.21 -5.93
N ARG A 9 -83.38 9.64 -7.18
CA ARG A 9 -82.08 9.50 -7.86
C ARG A 9 -81.11 10.52 -7.28
N GLY A 10 -80.31 10.10 -6.29
CA GLY A 10 -79.11 10.83 -5.88
C GLY A 10 -78.04 10.70 -6.97
N THR A 11 -77.68 11.83 -7.59
CA THR A 11 -76.61 11.93 -8.58
C THR A 11 -75.24 11.88 -7.90
N ASN A 12 -74.60 10.72 -7.87
CA ASN A 12 -73.16 10.62 -7.59
C ASN A 12 -72.40 10.49 -8.91
N ARG A 13 -71.96 11.61 -9.47
CA ARG A 13 -70.92 11.61 -10.50
C ARG A 13 -69.59 11.26 -9.82
N PRO A 14 -68.89 10.18 -10.20
CA PRO A 14 -67.52 9.98 -9.73
C PRO A 14 -66.63 11.04 -10.38
N THR A 15 -66.00 11.87 -9.54
CA THR A 15 -64.88 12.72 -9.96
C THR A 15 -63.77 11.83 -10.50
N PRO A 16 -63.27 12.02 -11.74
CA PRO A 16 -62.11 11.29 -12.18
C PRO A 16 -60.90 11.85 -11.42
N ILE A 17 -60.37 11.06 -10.49
CA ILE A 17 -59.03 11.29 -9.94
C ILE A 17 -58.08 11.02 -11.11
N VAL A 18 -57.72 12.07 -11.85
CA VAL A 18 -56.62 12.00 -12.82
C VAL A 18 -55.34 11.95 -12.01
N SER A 19 -54.85 10.73 -11.78
CA SER A 19 -53.47 10.51 -11.31
C SER A 19 -52.51 11.13 -12.33
N THR A 20 -51.76 12.15 -11.91
CA THR A 20 -50.69 12.78 -12.71
C THR A 20 -49.40 11.95 -12.74
N SER A 21 -49.45 10.70 -12.27
CA SER A 21 -48.34 9.77 -12.30
C SER A 21 -48.18 9.26 -13.73
N ASP A 22 -47.10 9.65 -14.41
CA ASP A 22 -46.67 9.00 -15.65
C ASP A 22 -46.57 7.48 -15.40
N ALA A 23 -47.28 6.68 -16.19
CA ALA A 23 -47.05 5.23 -16.22
C ALA A 23 -45.58 4.97 -16.62
N GLU A 24 -44.98 3.86 -16.16
CA GLU A 24 -43.63 3.49 -16.59
C GLU A 24 -43.57 3.50 -18.13
N ARG A 25 -42.80 4.45 -18.66
CA ARG A 25 -42.62 4.58 -20.10
C ARG A 25 -41.93 3.32 -20.58
N SER A 26 -42.54 2.61 -21.53
CA SER A 26 -41.88 1.51 -22.25
C SER A 26 -40.76 2.09 -23.12
N GLY A 27 -39.60 2.32 -22.50
CA GLY A 27 -38.39 2.67 -23.22
C GLY A 27 -38.02 1.56 -24.21
N ARG A 28 -37.18 1.92 -25.19
CA ARG A 28 -36.59 1.00 -26.18
C ARG A 28 -36.15 -0.33 -25.52
N PRO A 29 -36.45 -1.52 -26.09
CA PRO A 29 -36.06 -2.80 -25.48
C PRO A 29 -34.56 -2.81 -25.19
N LYS A 30 -34.19 -3.03 -23.92
CA LYS A 30 -32.80 -3.09 -23.45
C LYS A 30 -32.29 -4.53 -23.37
N GLU A 31 -32.59 -5.39 -24.33
CA GLU A 31 -32.11 -6.77 -24.26
C GLU A 31 -31.26 -7.12 -25.48
N VAL A 32 -30.14 -6.39 -25.61
CA VAL A 32 -28.95 -6.89 -26.32
C VAL A 32 -28.14 -7.83 -25.41
N ILE A 33 -28.38 -7.79 -24.09
CA ILE A 33 -27.74 -8.67 -23.11
C ILE A 33 -28.60 -9.91 -22.95
N THR A 34 -28.24 -10.99 -23.64
CA THR A 34 -28.77 -12.31 -23.34
C THR A 34 -27.89 -13.01 -22.30
N PRO A 35 -28.43 -13.92 -21.48
CA PRO A 35 -27.62 -14.71 -20.54
C PRO A 35 -26.44 -15.40 -21.22
N GLU A 36 -26.61 -15.87 -22.46
CA GLU A 36 -25.56 -16.54 -23.23
C GLU A 36 -24.40 -15.59 -23.56
N ILE A 37 -24.68 -14.31 -23.81
CA ILE A 37 -23.65 -13.28 -24.03
C ILE A 37 -22.88 -13.00 -22.73
N VAL A 38 -23.59 -12.93 -21.60
CA VAL A 38 -22.97 -12.74 -20.28
C VAL A 38 -22.06 -13.92 -19.95
N ASP A 39 -22.54 -15.14 -20.15
CA ASP A 39 -21.79 -16.37 -19.89
C ASP A 39 -20.58 -16.50 -20.82
N LYS A 40 -20.74 -16.20 -22.11
CA LYS A 40 -19.62 -16.19 -23.07
C LYS A 40 -18.54 -15.19 -22.66
N ILE A 41 -18.92 -13.97 -22.26
CA ILE A 41 -17.97 -12.96 -21.77
C ILE A 41 -17.29 -13.45 -20.49
N HIS A 42 -18.03 -14.08 -19.58
CA HIS A 42 -17.50 -14.62 -18.33
C HIS A 42 -16.45 -15.71 -18.59
N GLU A 43 -16.75 -16.66 -19.47
CA GLU A 43 -15.85 -17.75 -19.85
C GLU A 43 -14.56 -17.20 -20.48
N MET A 44 -14.66 -16.26 -21.41
CA MET A 44 -13.50 -15.62 -22.03
C MET A 44 -12.55 -14.98 -21.00
N ILE A 45 -13.11 -14.33 -19.97
CA ILE A 45 -12.32 -13.68 -18.91
C ILE A 45 -11.72 -14.69 -17.94
N LEU A 46 -12.43 -15.79 -17.65
CA LEU A 46 -11.87 -16.86 -16.82
C LEU A 46 -10.69 -17.54 -17.52
N ASN A 47 -10.75 -17.68 -18.84
CA ASN A 47 -9.65 -18.19 -19.67
C ASN A 47 -8.46 -17.20 -19.74
N ASP A 48 -8.71 -15.91 -19.95
CA ASP A 48 -7.68 -14.86 -19.85
C ASP A 48 -8.16 -13.61 -19.10
N ARG A 49 -7.76 -13.52 -17.83
CA ARG A 49 -8.10 -12.40 -16.94
C ARG A 49 -7.47 -11.06 -17.35
N ARG A 50 -6.56 -11.03 -18.32
CA ARG A 50 -5.89 -9.79 -18.79
C ARG A 50 -6.53 -9.17 -20.01
N MET A 51 -7.46 -9.87 -20.66
CA MET A 51 -8.15 -9.42 -21.88
C MET A 51 -8.61 -7.96 -21.80
N LYS A 52 -8.44 -7.25 -22.92
CA LYS A 52 -8.89 -5.86 -23.07
C LYS A 52 -10.37 -5.84 -23.43
N VAL A 53 -11.05 -4.78 -22.98
CA VAL A 53 -12.47 -4.55 -23.34
C VAL A 53 -12.66 -4.55 -24.86
N ARG A 54 -11.69 -4.02 -25.62
CA ARG A 54 -11.73 -4.05 -27.10
C ARG A 54 -11.69 -5.47 -27.68
N GLU A 55 -10.95 -6.38 -27.07
CA GLU A 55 -10.88 -7.77 -27.53
C GLU A 55 -12.22 -8.48 -27.29
N LEU A 56 -12.85 -8.22 -26.14
CA LEU A 56 -14.21 -8.69 -25.84
C LEU A 56 -15.24 -8.13 -26.84
N THR A 57 -15.17 -6.83 -27.16
CA THR A 57 -16.09 -6.25 -28.14
C THR A 57 -15.96 -6.89 -29.51
N HIS A 58 -14.72 -7.15 -29.97
CA HIS A 58 -14.49 -7.80 -31.26
C HIS A 58 -14.96 -9.26 -31.28
N ALA A 59 -14.77 -9.99 -30.19
CA ALA A 59 -15.15 -11.41 -30.12
C ALA A 59 -16.65 -11.66 -29.98
N VAL A 60 -17.37 -10.72 -29.36
CA VAL A 60 -18.81 -10.85 -29.07
C VAL A 60 -19.67 -10.00 -30.01
N GLY A 61 -19.08 -9.00 -30.68
CA GLY A 61 -19.79 -8.14 -31.62
C GLY A 61 -20.67 -7.07 -30.96
N ILE A 62 -20.37 -6.70 -29.71
CA ILE A 62 -21.11 -5.68 -28.95
C ILE A 62 -20.24 -4.44 -28.69
N SER A 63 -20.86 -3.30 -28.41
CA SER A 63 -20.14 -2.05 -28.12
C SER A 63 -19.33 -2.13 -26.82
N THR A 64 -18.32 -1.28 -26.70
CA THR A 64 -17.46 -1.13 -25.51
C THR A 64 -18.24 -0.83 -24.24
N GLU A 65 -19.29 -0.01 -24.35
CA GLU A 65 -20.16 0.43 -23.27
C GLU A 65 -20.94 -0.75 -22.69
N TRP A 66 -21.50 -1.59 -23.57
CA TRP A 66 -22.23 -2.80 -23.19
C TRP A 66 -21.30 -3.84 -22.55
N VAL A 67 -20.07 -4.05 -23.06
CA VAL A 67 -19.08 -4.89 -22.38
C VAL A 67 -18.77 -4.36 -20.98
N HIS A 68 -18.52 -3.04 -20.84
CA HIS A 68 -18.30 -2.43 -19.53
C HIS A 68 -19.50 -2.63 -18.59
N HIS A 69 -20.72 -2.49 -19.11
CA HIS A 69 -21.93 -2.70 -18.35
C HIS A 69 -22.06 -4.14 -17.86
N ILE A 70 -21.83 -5.13 -18.73
CA ILE A 70 -21.85 -6.56 -18.38
C ILE A 70 -20.79 -6.87 -17.32
N LEU A 71 -19.54 -6.45 -17.54
CA LEU A 71 -18.43 -6.65 -16.60
C LEU A 71 -18.75 -6.13 -15.20
N HIS A 72 -19.26 -4.89 -15.10
CA HIS A 72 -19.45 -4.25 -13.80
C HIS A 72 -20.79 -4.54 -13.14
N LYS A 73 -21.88 -4.64 -13.91
CA LYS A 73 -23.25 -4.75 -13.38
C LYS A 73 -23.76 -6.18 -13.31
N TYR A 74 -23.42 -7.02 -14.28
CA TYR A 74 -23.88 -8.41 -14.32
C TYR A 74 -22.87 -9.35 -13.67
N LEU A 75 -21.57 -9.20 -14.00
CA LEU A 75 -20.51 -10.08 -13.47
C LEU A 75 -19.84 -9.54 -12.18
N GLY A 76 -20.11 -8.30 -11.80
CA GLY A 76 -19.51 -7.68 -10.61
C GLY A 76 -17.98 -7.54 -10.66
N MET A 77 -17.38 -7.65 -11.84
CA MET A 77 -15.94 -7.67 -12.02
C MET A 77 -15.32 -6.28 -11.96
N ARG A 78 -14.05 -6.24 -11.55
CA ARG A 78 -13.22 -5.04 -11.51
C ARG A 78 -11.86 -5.36 -12.11
N LYS A 79 -11.36 -4.49 -12.97
CA LYS A 79 -10.00 -4.58 -13.52
C LYS A 79 -9.06 -3.82 -12.60
N LEU A 80 -8.20 -4.55 -11.89
CA LEU A 80 -7.23 -3.98 -10.96
C LEU A 80 -5.82 -4.14 -11.52
N SER A 81 -4.94 -3.17 -11.26
CA SER A 81 -3.52 -3.34 -11.50
C SER A 81 -2.90 -4.19 -10.39
N ALA A 82 -2.01 -5.11 -10.77
CA ALA A 82 -1.23 -5.84 -9.78
C ALA A 82 -0.37 -4.86 -8.97
N ARG A 83 -0.31 -5.06 -7.64
CA ARG A 83 0.63 -4.34 -6.79
C ARG A 83 2.03 -4.90 -7.01
N TRP A 84 3.01 -4.02 -7.23
CA TRP A 84 4.41 -4.42 -7.22
C TRP A 84 4.81 -4.77 -5.80
N VAL A 85 5.28 -6.00 -5.61
CA VAL A 85 5.79 -6.49 -4.33
C VAL A 85 7.29 -6.77 -4.45
N PRO A 86 8.10 -6.50 -3.41
CA PRO A 86 9.55 -6.69 -3.49
C PRO A 86 9.97 -8.09 -3.90
N ARG A 87 9.21 -9.11 -3.46
CA ARG A 87 9.47 -10.51 -3.81
C ARG A 87 8.23 -11.38 -3.66
N LEU A 88 8.08 -12.39 -4.52
CA LEU A 88 7.15 -13.49 -4.30
C LEU A 88 7.73 -14.44 -3.24
N LEU A 89 7.05 -14.54 -2.10
CA LEU A 89 7.49 -15.34 -0.96
C LEU A 89 7.02 -16.79 -1.09
N THR A 90 7.90 -17.73 -0.72
CA THR A 90 7.57 -19.15 -0.53
C THR A 90 6.66 -19.33 0.70
N LEU A 91 5.99 -20.48 0.80
CA LEU A 91 5.12 -20.78 1.94
C LEU A 91 5.87 -20.72 3.28
N ASP A 92 7.10 -21.24 3.33
CA ASP A 92 7.93 -21.20 4.55
C ASP A 92 8.29 -19.77 4.95
N ARG A 93 8.62 -18.90 3.99
CA ARG A 93 8.91 -17.48 4.27
C ARG A 93 7.67 -16.75 4.81
N LYS A 94 6.48 -17.05 4.26
CA LYS A 94 5.22 -16.51 4.78
C LYS A 94 4.95 -16.99 6.20
N ARG A 95 5.15 -18.30 6.48
CA ARG A 95 4.99 -18.86 7.82
C ARG A 95 5.96 -18.23 8.81
N ASN A 96 7.23 -18.12 8.45
CA ASN A 96 8.25 -17.48 9.29
C ASN A 96 7.89 -16.03 9.62
N ARG A 97 7.45 -15.25 8.61
CA ARG A 97 6.95 -13.88 8.84
C ARG A 97 5.80 -13.82 9.84
N VAL A 98 4.83 -14.72 9.75
CA VAL A 98 3.70 -14.78 10.69
C VAL A 98 4.19 -15.13 12.09
N THR A 99 5.07 -16.13 12.22
CA THR A 99 5.64 -16.53 13.51
C THR A 99 6.40 -15.38 14.17
N THR A 100 7.35 -14.78 13.46
CA THR A 100 8.14 -13.64 13.98
C THR A 100 7.24 -12.45 14.34
N SER A 101 6.22 -12.16 13.52
CA SER A 101 5.29 -11.07 13.82
C SER A 101 4.47 -11.35 15.09
N LYS A 102 4.07 -12.61 15.33
CA LYS A 102 3.37 -13.01 16.56
C LYS A 102 4.27 -12.88 17.79
N GLU A 103 5.55 -13.23 17.68
CA GLU A 103 6.53 -13.05 18.76
C GLU A 103 6.71 -11.57 19.11
N CYS A 104 6.91 -10.72 18.10
CA CYS A 104 7.00 -9.27 18.27
C CYS A 104 5.72 -8.67 18.87
N LEU A 105 4.55 -9.14 18.41
CA LEU A 105 3.27 -8.71 18.96
C LEU A 105 3.11 -9.14 20.42
N ALA A 106 3.51 -10.36 20.79
CA ALA A 106 3.46 -10.81 22.18
C ALA A 106 4.39 -9.98 23.08
N MET A 107 5.60 -9.63 22.60
CA MET A 107 6.51 -8.72 23.30
C MET A 107 5.91 -7.33 23.49
N PHE A 108 5.29 -6.78 22.45
CA PHE A 108 4.60 -5.49 22.49
C PHE A 108 3.42 -5.50 23.46
N SER A 109 2.52 -6.48 23.35
CA SER A 109 1.29 -6.56 24.16
C SER A 109 1.56 -6.73 25.66
N ARG A 110 2.70 -7.33 26.06
CA ARG A 110 3.08 -7.46 27.48
C ARG A 110 3.29 -6.11 28.15
N ASN A 111 3.90 -5.15 27.45
CA ASN A 111 4.10 -3.80 27.94
C ASN A 111 4.42 -2.84 26.78
N PRO A 112 3.38 -2.26 26.15
CA PRO A 112 3.54 -1.39 24.98
C PRO A 112 4.44 -0.17 25.25
N ASP A 113 4.26 0.47 26.41
CA ASP A 113 5.03 1.66 26.78
C ASP A 113 6.51 1.35 26.95
N LYS A 114 6.85 0.23 27.62
CA LYS A 114 8.23 -0.20 27.79
C LYS A 114 8.84 -0.68 26.47
N PHE A 115 8.05 -1.26 25.59
CA PHE A 115 8.51 -1.65 24.25
C PHE A 115 8.91 -0.40 23.46
N LEU A 116 7.98 0.53 23.26
CA LEU A 116 8.20 1.73 22.44
C LEU A 116 9.29 2.64 23.02
N ARG A 117 9.37 2.78 24.35
CA ARG A 117 10.42 3.58 25.00
C ARG A 117 11.83 2.98 24.87
N ARG A 118 11.96 1.68 24.57
CA ARG A 118 13.26 0.99 24.40
C ARG A 118 13.60 0.73 22.95
N PHE A 119 12.63 0.84 22.06
CA PHE A 119 12.76 0.46 20.66
C PHE A 119 13.63 1.48 19.90
N VAL A 120 14.72 0.98 19.33
CA VAL A 120 15.58 1.72 18.41
C VAL A 120 15.74 0.88 17.16
N THR A 121 15.63 1.52 16.00
CA THR A 121 15.80 0.85 14.71
C THR A 121 16.88 1.54 13.88
N MET A 122 17.47 0.74 13.00
CA MET A 122 18.47 1.15 12.01
C MET A 122 18.10 0.59 10.65
N ASP A 123 18.38 1.35 9.59
CA ASP A 123 18.61 0.83 8.25
C ASP A 123 19.51 1.76 7.42
N GLU A 124 20.00 1.26 6.28
CA GLU A 124 20.81 2.01 5.32
C GLU A 124 20.04 2.46 4.09
N THR A 125 20.39 3.63 3.57
CA THR A 125 19.78 4.15 2.36
C THR A 125 20.76 4.91 1.48
N TRP A 126 20.60 4.78 0.17
CA TRP A 126 21.30 5.63 -0.79
C TRP A 126 20.61 6.98 -0.89
N ILE A 127 21.37 8.05 -0.64
CA ILE A 127 20.99 9.44 -0.85
C ILE A 127 21.72 9.94 -2.10
N HIS A 128 20.95 10.46 -3.05
CA HIS A 128 21.49 11.03 -4.29
C HIS A 128 21.67 12.55 -4.13
N HIS A 129 22.74 13.10 -4.69
CA HIS A 129 22.99 14.55 -4.64
C HIS A 129 21.89 15.34 -5.37
N ASN A 130 21.36 14.78 -6.47
CA ASN A 130 20.24 15.33 -7.19
C ASN A 130 19.23 14.22 -7.48
N THR A 131 18.04 14.37 -6.90
CA THR A 131 16.89 13.51 -7.18
C THR A 131 15.98 14.25 -8.14
N PRO A 132 15.80 13.77 -9.39
CA PRO A 132 14.92 14.45 -10.32
C PRO A 132 13.48 14.40 -9.82
N GLU A 133 12.75 15.48 -10.09
CA GLU A 133 11.33 15.61 -9.76
C GLU A 133 10.53 14.40 -10.27
N THR A 134 9.69 13.83 -9.41
CA THR A 134 8.82 12.73 -9.78
C THR A 134 7.73 13.16 -10.76
N LYS A 135 7.12 12.20 -11.47
CA LYS A 135 5.98 12.47 -12.37
C LYS A 135 4.79 13.12 -11.63
N GLU A 136 4.63 12.83 -10.34
CA GLU A 136 3.56 13.43 -9.55
C GLU A 136 3.86 14.87 -9.14
N GLN A 137 5.10 15.14 -8.73
CA GLN A 137 5.55 16.50 -8.43
C GLN A 137 5.50 17.40 -9.67
N SER A 138 5.81 16.86 -10.86
CA SER A 138 5.79 17.62 -12.12
C SER A 138 4.39 17.93 -12.67
N LYS A 139 3.32 17.67 -11.91
CA LYS A 139 1.95 17.98 -12.34
C LYS A 139 1.77 19.49 -12.38
N GLN A 140 1.29 20.00 -13.52
CA GLN A 140 0.98 21.41 -13.71
C GLN A 140 -0.40 21.57 -14.33
N TRP A 141 -1.08 22.67 -14.01
CA TRP A 141 -2.33 23.07 -14.64
C TRP A 141 -2.04 23.59 -16.06
N VAL A 142 -2.81 23.12 -17.05
CA VAL A 142 -2.71 23.56 -18.45
C VAL A 142 -4.09 23.97 -18.97
N SER A 143 -4.13 24.89 -19.92
CA SER A 143 -5.37 25.32 -20.56
C SER A 143 -5.96 24.22 -21.46
N ARG A 144 -7.27 24.29 -21.71
CA ARG A 144 -7.97 23.31 -22.56
C ARG A 144 -7.41 23.34 -23.99
N GLY A 145 -6.90 22.21 -24.47
CA GLY A 145 -6.33 22.06 -25.81
C GLY A 145 -4.81 22.23 -25.89
N GLU A 146 -4.16 22.63 -24.79
CA GLU A 146 -2.70 22.67 -24.73
C GLU A 146 -2.09 21.27 -24.74
N ARG A 147 -0.88 21.16 -25.28
CA ARG A 147 -0.14 19.90 -25.33
C ARG A 147 0.30 19.52 -23.91
N VAL A 148 0.32 18.22 -23.64
CA VAL A 148 0.87 17.68 -22.39
C VAL A 148 2.34 18.12 -22.27
N PRO A 149 2.73 18.77 -21.16
CA PRO A 149 4.10 19.19 -20.92
C PRO A 149 5.06 18.01 -21.02
N LYS A 150 6.18 18.21 -21.72
CA LYS A 150 7.22 17.20 -21.89
C LYS A 150 8.41 17.59 -21.03
N LYS A 151 8.80 16.69 -20.13
CA LYS A 151 10.04 16.80 -19.34
C LYS A 151 10.99 15.71 -19.78
N ALA A 152 12.25 16.06 -20.02
CA ALA A 152 13.29 15.08 -20.31
C ALA A 152 13.44 14.14 -19.10
N LYS A 153 13.52 12.83 -19.33
CA LYS A 153 13.73 11.86 -18.26
C LYS A 153 15.16 12.01 -17.75
N GLN A 154 15.31 12.59 -16.56
CA GLN A 154 16.59 12.67 -15.87
C GLN A 154 16.83 11.37 -15.10
N SER A 155 18.05 10.84 -15.21
CA SER A 155 18.52 9.76 -14.34
C SER A 155 18.92 10.31 -12.97
N LEU A 156 18.90 9.46 -11.96
CA LEU A 156 19.48 9.79 -10.66
C LEU A 156 20.95 10.15 -10.84
N SER A 157 21.44 11.14 -10.08
CA SER A 157 22.85 11.52 -10.14
C SER A 157 23.75 10.31 -9.84
N ALA A 158 24.83 10.16 -10.62
CA ALA A 158 25.85 9.14 -10.39
C ALA A 158 26.53 9.30 -9.02
N ASN A 159 26.57 10.54 -8.51
CA ASN A 159 26.99 10.83 -7.14
C ASN A 159 25.86 10.48 -6.17
N LYS A 160 26.14 9.46 -5.34
CA LYS A 160 25.30 9.01 -4.24
C LYS A 160 26.19 8.69 -3.04
N VAL A 161 25.64 8.88 -1.85
CA VAL A 161 26.26 8.56 -0.56
C VAL A 161 25.34 7.59 0.16
N MET A 162 25.91 6.57 0.81
CA MET A 162 25.14 5.66 1.65
C MET A 162 25.06 6.27 3.05
N ALA A 163 23.86 6.45 3.55
CA ALA A 163 23.59 6.93 4.90
C ALA A 163 23.02 5.79 5.74
N THR A 164 23.53 5.65 6.96
CA THR A 164 23.10 4.69 7.96
C THR A 164 22.42 5.48 9.08
N VAL A 165 21.11 5.27 9.30
CA VAL A 165 20.29 6.14 10.17
C VAL A 165 19.72 5.38 11.36
N PHE A 166 20.15 5.74 12.58
CA PHE A 166 19.62 5.21 13.85
C PHE A 166 18.56 6.15 14.38
N TRP A 167 17.38 5.63 14.74
CA TRP A 167 16.30 6.47 15.28
C TRP A 167 15.33 5.70 16.20
N ASP A 168 14.62 6.46 17.02
CA ASP A 168 13.55 5.99 17.90
C ASP A 168 12.27 6.82 17.72
N ALA A 169 11.24 6.56 18.51
CA ALA A 169 9.98 7.30 18.46
C ALA A 169 10.13 8.83 18.73
N ARG A 170 11.27 9.28 19.27
CA ARG A 170 11.56 10.71 19.51
C ARG A 170 12.34 11.36 18.37
N GLY A 171 12.76 10.59 17.37
CA GLY A 171 13.46 11.07 16.18
C GLY A 171 14.84 10.47 16.01
N VAL A 172 15.61 11.06 15.10
CA VAL A 172 16.95 10.58 14.73
C VAL A 172 17.93 10.72 15.89
N ILE A 173 18.72 9.66 16.12
CA ILE A 173 19.74 9.59 17.16
C ILE A 173 21.12 9.76 16.54
N HIS A 174 21.42 9.03 15.47
CA HIS A 174 22.74 9.07 14.83
C HIS A 174 22.59 8.86 13.32
N ILE A 175 23.38 9.59 12.54
CA ILE A 175 23.51 9.41 11.09
C ILE A 175 24.99 9.28 10.78
N ASP A 176 25.36 8.22 10.07
CA ASP A 176 26.69 8.03 9.53
C ASP A 176 26.63 8.00 8.02
N TYR A 177 27.61 8.65 7.37
CA TYR A 177 27.73 8.71 5.93
C TYR A 177 28.96 7.93 5.50
N LEU A 178 28.73 6.86 4.75
CA LEU A 178 29.81 6.05 4.21
C LEU A 178 30.48 6.76 3.04
N GLU A 179 31.80 6.90 3.11
CA GLU A 179 32.59 7.49 2.03
C GLU A 179 32.37 6.78 0.68
N LYS A 180 32.42 7.56 -0.40
CA LYS A 180 32.18 7.07 -1.75
C LYS A 180 33.16 5.94 -2.11
N GLY A 181 32.61 4.82 -2.60
CA GLY A 181 33.40 3.66 -3.05
C GLY A 181 33.75 2.67 -1.94
N LYS A 182 33.45 2.97 -0.66
CA LYS A 182 33.56 2.01 0.43
C LYS A 182 32.29 1.15 0.52
N THR A 183 32.43 -0.03 1.13
CA THR A 183 31.33 -0.93 1.46
C THR A 183 31.26 -1.08 2.97
N ILE A 184 30.06 -1.19 3.53
CA ILE A 184 29.89 -1.50 4.95
C ILE A 184 30.44 -2.91 5.19
N THR A 185 31.49 -3.02 5.99
CA THR A 185 32.00 -4.31 6.48
C THR A 185 31.51 -4.55 7.90
N GLY A 186 31.66 -5.77 8.42
CA GLY A 186 31.30 -6.06 9.82
C GLY A 186 32.13 -5.24 10.82
N GLU A 187 33.40 -4.99 10.51
CA GLU A 187 34.31 -4.19 11.33
C GLU A 187 33.91 -2.71 11.30
N TYR A 188 33.54 -2.20 10.12
CA TYR A 188 33.00 -0.85 10.00
C TYR A 188 31.72 -0.69 10.81
N TYR A 189 30.79 -1.63 10.66
CA TYR A 189 29.52 -1.62 11.36
C TYR A 189 29.70 -1.71 12.88
N SER A 190 30.61 -2.55 13.35
CA SER A 190 30.95 -2.66 14.77
C SER A 190 31.44 -1.33 15.36
N LYS A 191 32.37 -0.64 14.67
CA LYS A 191 32.82 0.71 15.06
C LYS A 191 31.71 1.76 14.98
N LEU A 192 30.77 1.60 14.05
CA LEU A 192 29.60 2.46 13.95
C LEU A 192 28.67 2.27 15.16
N LEU A 193 28.46 1.04 15.62
CA LEU A 193 27.70 0.77 16.84
C LEU A 193 28.32 1.42 18.08
N ASP A 194 29.65 1.41 18.21
CA ASP A 194 30.35 2.12 19.30
C ASP A 194 30.07 3.63 19.27
N ARG A 195 30.17 4.25 18.09
CA ARG A 195 29.86 5.69 17.91
C ARG A 195 28.39 5.99 18.19
N PHE A 196 27.49 5.13 17.71
CA PHE A 196 26.06 5.25 17.97
C PHE A 196 25.74 5.13 19.47
N ASP A 197 26.36 4.21 20.21
CA ASP A 197 26.11 4.02 21.63
C ASP A 197 26.49 5.27 22.47
N VAL A 198 27.56 5.97 22.09
CA VAL A 198 27.91 7.27 22.69
C VAL A 198 26.79 8.29 22.48
N ASP A 199 26.36 8.47 21.23
CA ASP A 199 25.27 9.39 20.86
C ASP A 199 23.95 9.00 21.53
N LEU A 200 23.66 7.71 21.63
CA LEU A 200 22.48 7.17 22.28
C LEU A 200 22.45 7.54 23.76
N LYS A 201 23.55 7.31 24.48
CA LYS A 201 23.65 7.63 25.91
C LYS A 201 23.52 9.13 26.17
N GLN A 202 24.08 9.96 25.28
CA GLN A 202 23.97 11.42 25.38
C GLN A 202 22.54 11.91 25.08
N LYS A 203 21.94 11.48 23.96
CA LYS A 203 20.63 11.97 23.48
C LYS A 203 19.44 11.27 24.15
N ARG A 204 19.65 10.08 24.73
CA ARG A 204 18.64 9.25 25.41
C ARG A 204 19.17 8.67 26.74
N PRO A 205 19.50 9.50 27.76
CA PRO A 205 20.07 9.02 29.03
C PRO A 205 19.22 7.97 29.77
N HIS A 206 17.90 7.97 29.57
CA HIS A 206 16.99 6.98 30.13
C HIS A 206 17.20 5.55 29.58
N LEU A 207 17.83 5.41 28.41
CA LEU A 207 18.21 4.13 27.82
C LEU A 207 19.53 3.60 28.39
N ALA A 208 20.39 4.43 29.00
CA ALA A 208 21.59 3.93 29.66
C ALA A 208 21.27 2.97 30.83
N LYS A 209 20.09 3.13 31.46
CA LYS A 209 19.61 2.31 32.58
C LYS A 209 18.75 1.11 32.15
N LYS A 210 18.40 1.00 30.86
CA LYS A 210 17.46 0.00 30.34
C LYS A 210 18.09 -0.74 29.16
N LYS A 211 17.81 -2.04 29.01
CA LYS A 211 18.24 -2.76 27.79
C LYS A 211 17.54 -2.19 26.56
N VAL A 212 18.32 -1.67 25.61
CA VAL A 212 17.82 -1.20 24.31
C VAL A 212 17.23 -2.38 23.55
N LEU A 213 16.04 -2.19 22.98
CA LEU A 213 15.43 -3.16 22.06
C LEU A 213 15.79 -2.72 20.65
N PHE A 214 16.77 -3.40 20.06
CA PHE A 214 17.40 -2.99 18.82
C PHE A 214 16.84 -3.76 17.63
N HIS A 215 16.44 -3.05 16.59
CA HIS A 215 15.94 -3.61 15.35
C HIS A 215 16.84 -3.24 14.17
N GLN A 216 17.24 -4.26 13.42
CA GLN A 216 17.97 -4.16 12.15
C GLN A 216 17.45 -5.26 11.22
N ASP A 217 17.66 -5.09 9.91
CA ASP A 217 17.33 -6.13 8.94
C ASP A 217 18.34 -7.31 8.99
N ASN A 218 18.15 -8.30 8.12
CA ASN A 218 19.02 -9.48 8.04
C ASN A 218 20.11 -9.34 6.98
N ALA A 219 20.58 -8.13 6.68
CA ALA A 219 21.72 -7.95 5.78
C ALA A 219 22.93 -8.75 6.30
N ARG A 220 23.77 -9.24 5.38
CA ARG A 220 24.91 -10.11 5.73
C ARG A 220 25.85 -9.48 6.76
N VAL A 221 25.98 -8.16 6.76
CA VAL A 221 26.83 -7.41 7.69
C VAL A 221 26.23 -7.40 9.10
N HIS A 222 24.91 -7.39 9.23
CA HIS A 222 24.17 -7.40 10.49
C HIS A 222 24.21 -8.76 11.18
N THR A 223 24.31 -9.84 10.40
CA THR A 223 24.35 -11.22 10.90
C THR A 223 25.77 -11.79 11.07
N ARG A 224 26.82 -11.01 10.79
CA ARG A 224 28.21 -11.47 10.99
C ARG A 224 28.54 -11.61 12.46
N LEU A 225 29.42 -12.56 12.79
CA LEU A 225 29.88 -12.84 14.16
C LEU A 225 30.41 -11.59 14.87
N VAL A 226 31.22 -10.77 14.19
CA VAL A 226 31.77 -9.51 14.75
C VAL A 226 30.66 -8.54 15.15
N THR A 227 29.61 -8.45 14.33
CA THR A 227 28.45 -7.57 14.59
C THR A 227 27.59 -8.12 15.72
N THR A 228 27.26 -9.41 15.69
CA THR A 228 26.46 -10.03 16.74
C THR A 228 27.16 -10.01 18.09
N ALA A 229 28.48 -10.23 18.11
CA ALA A 229 29.29 -10.11 19.32
C ALA A 229 29.29 -8.67 19.86
N LYS A 230 29.39 -7.66 18.98
CA LYS A 230 29.30 -6.25 19.39
C LYS A 230 27.92 -5.89 19.95
N ILE A 231 26.84 -6.38 19.37
CA ILE A 231 25.47 -6.17 19.89
C ILE A 231 25.33 -6.77 21.31
N ASP A 232 25.91 -7.95 21.54
CA ASP A 232 25.93 -8.60 22.86
C ASP A 232 26.81 -7.85 23.87
N GLU A 233 27.99 -7.39 23.44
CA GLU A 233 28.91 -6.55 24.23
C GLU A 233 28.21 -5.26 24.72
N LEU A 234 27.45 -4.60 23.83
CA LEU A 234 26.63 -3.43 24.13
C LEU A 234 25.35 -3.76 24.91
N ARG A 235 25.06 -5.05 25.14
CA ARG A 235 23.89 -5.58 25.85
C ARG A 235 22.56 -5.17 25.23
N TYR A 236 22.54 -5.04 23.92
CA TYR A 236 21.32 -4.76 23.16
C TYR A 236 20.50 -6.03 22.95
N GLU A 237 19.19 -5.91 23.12
CA GLU A 237 18.23 -6.98 22.88
C GLU A 237 17.81 -6.92 21.41
N LEU A 238 18.31 -7.85 20.59
CA LEU A 238 18.00 -7.87 19.16
C LEU A 238 16.57 -8.37 18.93
N LEU A 239 15.75 -7.56 18.26
CA LEU A 239 14.40 -7.94 17.87
C LEU A 239 14.46 -8.88 16.64
N PRO A 240 13.73 -10.01 16.64
CA PRO A 240 13.74 -10.92 15.50
C PRO A 240 13.11 -10.24 14.28
N HIS A 241 13.76 -10.41 13.12
CA HIS A 241 13.29 -9.87 11.85
C HIS A 241 13.18 -10.98 10.79
N PRO A 242 12.05 -11.11 10.07
CA PRO A 242 11.91 -12.13 9.04
C PRO A 242 12.47 -11.66 7.69
N ALA A 243 13.16 -12.55 6.96
CA ALA A 243 13.76 -12.20 5.67
C ALA A 243 12.75 -11.62 4.64
N TYR A 244 13.22 -10.66 3.83
CA TYR A 244 12.46 -9.99 2.77
C TYR A 244 11.19 -9.28 3.27
N SER A 245 11.31 -8.51 4.36
CA SER A 245 10.17 -7.86 5.01
C SER A 245 10.35 -6.35 5.20
N PRO A 246 10.61 -5.58 4.12
CA PRO A 246 10.74 -4.12 4.23
C PRO A 246 9.45 -3.45 4.72
N ASP A 247 8.30 -4.09 4.50
CA ASP A 247 7.01 -3.64 5.04
C ASP A 247 6.91 -3.74 6.58
N LEU A 248 7.85 -4.42 7.23
CA LEU A 248 7.98 -4.50 8.69
C LEU A 248 9.15 -3.65 9.22
N VAL A 249 9.90 -2.97 8.35
CA VAL A 249 11.05 -2.12 8.73
C VAL A 249 10.60 -0.66 8.77
N PRO A 250 10.59 0.01 9.95
CA PRO A 250 10.16 1.41 10.05
C PRO A 250 10.98 2.37 9.17
N CYS A 251 12.24 2.04 8.92
CA CYS A 251 13.07 2.83 8.01
C CYS A 251 12.54 2.82 6.57
N ASP A 252 12.18 1.64 6.06
CA ASP A 252 11.70 1.45 4.68
C ASP A 252 10.28 1.98 4.46
N TYR A 253 9.33 1.67 5.34
CA TYR A 253 7.93 2.03 5.12
C TYR A 253 7.60 3.46 5.55
N TYR A 254 8.40 4.08 6.42
CA TYR A 254 8.13 5.40 6.99
C TYR A 254 9.28 6.40 6.81
N LEU A 255 10.48 6.14 7.34
CA LEU A 255 11.52 7.17 7.40
C LEU A 255 12.02 7.58 6.00
N PHE A 256 12.52 6.64 5.21
CA PHE A 256 13.14 6.96 3.93
C PHE A 256 12.18 7.50 2.88
N PRO A 257 10.93 7.00 2.76
CA PRO A 257 9.95 7.63 1.89
C PRO A 257 9.67 9.09 2.25
N ASN A 258 9.73 9.47 3.53
CA ASN A 258 9.53 10.85 3.95
C ASN A 258 10.81 11.69 3.83
N LEU A 259 11.99 11.09 3.98
CA LEU A 259 13.28 11.76 3.80
C LEU A 259 13.56 12.11 2.32
N LYS A 260 13.05 11.32 1.38
CA LYS A 260 13.34 11.43 -0.07
C LYS A 260 12.24 12.09 -0.90
N LYS A 261 11.18 12.61 -0.25
CA LYS A 261 10.15 13.42 -0.91
C LYS A 261 10.70 14.79 -1.26
#